data_AF-A0A6A4GAY1-F1
#
_entry.id   AF-A0A6A4GAY1-F1
#
_cell.length_a   1.000
_cell.length_b   1.000
_cell.length_c   1.000
_cell.angle_alpha   90.00
_cell.angle_beta   90.00
_cell.angle_gamma   90.00
#
_symmetry.space_group_name_H-M   'P 1'
#
loop_
_entity.id
_entity.type
_entity.pdbx_description
1 polymer ?
#
loop_
_entity_poly.entity_id
_entity_poly.type
_entity_poly.pdbx_seq_one_letter_code
_entity_poly.pdbx_strand_id
1 'polypeptide(L)'
;MNSPLPASDSMITESITESVTESAKTATESRKVLVLGNGTRLEFFNSDVPCPPSLSFAKDIPKLGRVWDDARPEFSPSECSLKIKGNAIALKHWPVVYSYSHDQRWRGTKGAWDTWKV
;
A
#
# COMPACT_ATOMS: atom_id res chain seq x y z
N MET A 1 22.57 6.06 58.25
CA MET A 1 22.89 6.43 56.85
C MET A 1 23.06 5.14 56.06
N ASN A 2 22.43 5.08 54.88
CA ASN A 2 22.68 4.14 53.77
C ASN A 2 21.74 2.92 53.66
N SER A 3 20.62 3.15 52.97
CA SER A 3 19.96 2.16 52.11
C SER A 3 20.92 1.61 51.05
N PRO A 4 20.64 0.42 50.49
CA PRO A 4 20.23 0.41 49.07
C PRO A 4 19.17 -0.65 48.72
N LEU A 5 18.19 -0.25 47.88
CA LEU A 5 17.49 -1.14 46.94
C LEU A 5 18.32 -1.23 45.66
N PRO A 6 18.42 -2.41 45.03
CA PRO A 6 17.81 -2.61 43.70
C PRO A 6 17.33 -4.08 43.53
N ALA A 7 16.52 -4.51 42.58
CA ALA A 7 15.74 -3.93 41.50
C ALA A 7 14.55 -4.89 41.27
N SER A 8 13.45 -4.35 40.76
CA SER A 8 12.28 -5.12 40.34
C SER A 8 12.62 -5.99 39.12
N ASP A 9 12.48 -7.31 39.26
CA ASP A 9 12.40 -8.21 38.10
C ASP A 9 11.04 -8.01 37.43
N SER A 10 11.04 -7.17 36.39
CA SER A 10 9.90 -6.95 35.53
C SER A 10 9.90 -8.01 34.43
N MET A 11 8.91 -8.89 34.52
CA MET A 11 8.56 -9.91 33.53
C MET A 11 8.19 -9.23 32.20
N ILE A 12 9.04 -9.36 31.18
CA ILE A 12 8.65 -9.15 29.79
C ILE A 12 9.04 -10.40 29.02
N THR A 13 8.14 -11.38 29.00
CA THR A 13 8.20 -12.48 28.03
C THR A 13 7.52 -12.00 26.76
N GLU A 14 8.33 -11.52 25.81
CA GLU A 14 7.93 -11.40 24.42
C GLU A 14 7.61 -12.80 23.86
N SER A 15 6.42 -12.96 23.30
CA SER A 15 6.03 -14.15 22.53
C SER A 15 5.12 -13.69 21.41
N ILE A 16 5.71 -12.99 20.43
CA ILE A 16 5.09 -12.79 19.13
C ILE A 16 5.61 -13.91 18.24
N THR A 17 4.84 -14.98 18.18
CA THR A 17 5.05 -16.08 17.25
C THR A 17 4.78 -15.56 15.84
N GLU A 18 5.84 -15.14 15.16
CA GLU A 18 5.85 -14.98 13.71
C GLU A 18 5.58 -16.34 13.06
N SER A 19 4.53 -16.40 12.25
CA SER A 19 4.29 -17.49 11.32
C SER A 19 4.00 -16.86 9.97
N VAL A 20 5.04 -16.32 9.33
CA VAL A 20 4.99 -15.95 7.92
C VAL A 20 5.58 -17.09 7.13
N THR A 21 4.69 -17.86 6.51
CA THR A 21 4.99 -18.87 5.50
C THR A 21 5.67 -18.17 4.32
N GLU A 22 6.99 -18.25 4.29
CA GLU A 22 7.84 -17.73 3.22
C GLU A 22 7.64 -18.57 1.95
N SER A 23 6.82 -18.07 1.03
CA SER A 23 6.82 -18.54 -0.36
C SER A 23 7.81 -17.69 -1.15
N ALA A 24 9.07 -18.10 -1.11
CA ALA A 24 10.14 -17.50 -1.87
C ALA A 24 9.93 -17.73 -3.37
N LYS A 25 9.40 -16.72 -4.06
CA LYS A 25 9.56 -16.54 -5.50
C LYS A 25 10.43 -15.31 -5.69
N THR A 26 11.63 -15.50 -6.21
CA THR A 26 12.62 -14.47 -6.50
C THR A 26 12.07 -13.43 -7.49
N ALA A 27 11.33 -12.46 -6.97
CA ALA A 27 10.97 -11.25 -7.67
C ALA A 27 12.19 -10.33 -7.60
N THR A 28 12.76 -9.99 -8.76
CA THR A 28 13.73 -8.91 -8.89
C THR A 28 13.17 -7.66 -8.20
N GLU A 29 13.70 -7.32 -7.02
CA GLU A 29 13.23 -6.19 -6.23
C GLU A 29 13.53 -4.89 -6.98
N SER A 30 12.54 -4.42 -7.73
CA SER A 30 12.65 -3.19 -8.49
C SER A 30 12.19 -2.04 -7.59
N ARG A 31 13.11 -1.13 -7.27
CA ARG A 31 12.80 0.11 -6.56
C ARG A 31 12.03 1.06 -7.48
N LYS A 32 10.97 1.65 -6.95
CA LYS A 32 10.12 2.64 -7.61
C LYS A 32 9.99 3.89 -6.77
N VAL A 33 9.72 4.98 -7.46
CA VAL A 33 9.47 6.29 -6.86
C VAL A 33 8.19 6.86 -7.43
N LEU A 34 7.30 7.31 -6.56
CA LEU A 34 6.05 7.97 -6.90
C LEU A 34 5.97 9.31 -6.16
N VAL A 35 5.53 10.36 -6.85
CA VAL A 35 5.21 11.64 -6.22
C VAL A 35 3.69 11.73 -6.07
N LEU A 36 3.23 11.85 -4.83
CA LEU A 36 1.82 11.99 -4.49
C LEU A 36 1.36 13.43 -4.65
N GLY A 37 0.05 13.64 -4.76
CA GLY A 37 -0.57 14.96 -4.96
C GLY A 37 -0.30 15.96 -3.83
N ASN A 38 0.00 15.48 -2.62
CA ASN A 38 0.45 16.31 -1.50
C ASN A 38 1.96 16.67 -1.54
N GLY A 39 2.67 16.30 -2.60
CA GLY A 39 4.11 16.52 -2.78
C GLY A 39 5.00 15.46 -2.12
N THR A 40 4.43 14.50 -1.39
CA THR A 40 5.22 13.43 -0.76
C THR A 40 5.86 12.54 -1.82
N ARG A 41 7.19 12.40 -1.74
CA ARG A 41 7.97 11.49 -2.57
C ARG A 41 8.03 10.12 -1.89
N LEU A 42 7.26 9.17 -2.39
CA LEU A 42 7.15 7.81 -1.88
C LEU A 42 8.10 6.88 -2.63
N GLU A 43 9.01 6.25 -1.90
CA GLU A 43 9.89 5.20 -2.43
C GLU A 43 9.48 3.83 -1.92
N PHE A 44 9.34 2.87 -2.82
CA PHE A 44 8.84 1.52 -2.50
C PHE A 44 9.40 0.47 -3.47
N PHE A 45 9.40 -0.78 -3.03
CA PHE A 45 9.75 -1.94 -3.85
C PHE A 45 8.50 -2.66 -4.33
N ASN A 46 8.64 -3.54 -5.31
CA ASN A 46 7.53 -4.40 -5.74
C ASN A 46 6.96 -5.27 -4.59
N SER A 47 7.81 -5.66 -3.63
CA SER A 47 7.42 -6.41 -2.43
C SER A 47 6.54 -5.60 -1.46
N ASP A 48 6.63 -4.27 -1.48
CA ASP A 48 5.79 -3.38 -0.68
C ASP A 48 4.36 -3.22 -1.24
N VAL A 49 4.13 -3.64 -2.50
CA VAL A 49 2.85 -3.47 -3.18
C VAL A 49 1.96 -4.68 -2.92
N PRO A 50 0.84 -4.55 -2.19
CA PRO A 50 -0.08 -5.65 -1.98
C PRO A 50 -0.76 -6.08 -3.28
N CYS A 51 -1.42 -7.23 -3.26
CA CYS A 51 -2.31 -7.61 -4.36
C CYS A 51 -3.33 -6.49 -4.65
N PRO A 52 -3.62 -6.18 -5.93
CA PRO A 52 -4.66 -5.23 -6.26
C PRO A 52 -6.01 -5.72 -5.70
N PRO A 53 -6.68 -4.91 -4.87
CA PRO A 53 -8.00 -5.28 -4.37
C PRO A 53 -9.02 -5.24 -5.52
N SER A 54 -10.04 -6.10 -5.44
CA SER A 54 -11.17 -6.03 -6.35
C SER A 54 -12.00 -4.77 -6.03
N LEU A 55 -12.15 -3.88 -7.02
CA LEU A 55 -12.88 -2.62 -6.87
C LEU A 55 -14.09 -2.58 -7.81
N SER A 56 -15.20 -2.03 -7.30
CA SER A 56 -16.36 -1.68 -8.11
C SER A 56 -16.94 -0.35 -7.60
N PHE A 57 -17.13 0.58 -8.52
CA PHE A 57 -17.75 1.89 -8.27
C PHE A 57 -19.12 2.02 -8.91
N ALA A 58 -19.67 0.93 -9.47
CA ALA A 58 -20.94 0.95 -10.20
C ALA A 58 -22.12 1.48 -9.37
N LYS A 59 -22.04 1.37 -8.04
CA LYS A 59 -23.05 1.84 -7.09
C LYS A 59 -22.69 3.17 -6.41
N ASP A 60 -21.48 3.68 -6.60
CA ASP A 60 -20.96 4.86 -5.90
C ASP A 60 -19.91 5.59 -6.75
N ILE A 61 -20.40 6.27 -7.80
CA ILE A 61 -19.61 7.15 -8.65
C ILE A 61 -19.03 8.35 -7.88
N PRO A 62 -19.74 8.99 -6.92
CA PRO A 62 -19.14 10.04 -6.10
C PRO A 62 -17.87 9.58 -5.36
N LYS A 63 -17.86 8.34 -4.83
CA LYS A 63 -16.66 7.77 -4.22
C LYS A 63 -15.50 7.60 -5.20
N LEU A 64 -15.78 7.20 -6.45
CA LEU A 64 -14.74 7.15 -7.49
C LEU A 64 -14.04 8.51 -7.62
N GLY A 65 -14.80 9.60 -7.68
CA GLY A 65 -14.25 10.96 -7.74
C GLY A 65 -13.31 11.29 -6.57
N ARG A 66 -13.64 10.82 -5.36
CA ARG A 66 -12.84 11.07 -4.14
C ARG A 66 -11.58 10.21 -4.02
N VAL A 67 -11.47 9.09 -4.75
CA VAL A 67 -10.28 8.21 -4.68
C VAL A 67 -9.46 8.18 -5.98
N TRP A 68 -9.94 8.84 -7.03
CA TRP A 68 -9.32 8.80 -8.35
C TRP A 68 -8.01 9.58 -8.42
N ASP A 69 -8.01 10.80 -7.91
CA ASP A 69 -6.92 11.78 -8.09
C ASP A 69 -6.58 12.49 -6.78
N ASP A 70 -5.36 12.28 -6.29
CA ASP A 70 -4.82 12.87 -5.07
C ASP A 70 -4.39 14.34 -5.19
N ALA A 71 -4.46 14.94 -6.38
CA ALA A 71 -4.22 16.36 -6.57
C ALA A 71 -5.49 17.21 -6.37
N ARG A 72 -6.66 16.57 -6.22
CA ARG A 72 -7.94 17.26 -6.09
C ARG A 72 -8.28 17.56 -4.63
N PRO A 73 -8.95 18.70 -4.34
CA PRO A 73 -9.40 19.02 -2.99
C PRO A 73 -10.38 17.99 -2.40
N GLU A 74 -11.16 17.33 -3.26
CA GLU A 74 -12.15 16.33 -2.85
C GLU A 74 -11.54 14.95 -2.58
N PHE A 75 -10.22 14.81 -2.72
CA PHE A 75 -9.54 13.55 -2.48
C PHE A 75 -9.68 13.08 -1.03
N SER A 76 -10.04 11.81 -0.85
CA SER A 76 -10.20 11.17 0.44
C SER A 76 -9.18 10.04 0.61
N PRO A 77 -8.04 10.31 1.29
CA PRO A 77 -7.03 9.29 1.58
C PRO A 77 -7.58 8.10 2.38
N SER A 78 -8.59 8.33 3.21
CA SER A 78 -9.20 7.29 4.06
C SER A 78 -10.06 6.30 3.27
N GLU A 79 -10.64 6.74 2.14
CA GLU A 79 -11.46 5.89 1.26
C GLU A 79 -10.62 5.06 0.27
N CYS A 80 -9.32 5.35 0.15
CA CYS A 80 -8.41 4.62 -0.73
C CYS A 80 -8.18 3.19 -0.24
N SER A 81 -8.40 2.21 -1.13
CA SER A 81 -8.21 0.78 -0.81
C SER A 81 -6.75 0.33 -0.85
N LEU A 82 -5.89 1.05 -1.59
CA LEU A 82 -4.47 0.74 -1.68
C LEU A 82 -3.67 1.70 -0.80
N LYS A 83 -2.86 1.13 0.08
CA LYS A 83 -1.89 1.86 0.90
C LYS A 83 -0.52 1.22 0.77
N ILE A 84 0.50 2.03 0.54
CA ILE A 84 1.90 1.59 0.48
C ILE A 84 2.65 2.38 1.55
N LYS A 85 3.29 1.69 2.49
CA LYS A 85 3.98 2.31 3.64
C LYS A 85 3.12 3.35 4.36
N GLY A 86 1.84 3.04 4.59
CA GLY A 86 0.88 3.93 5.24
C GLY A 86 0.33 5.08 4.37
N ASN A 87 0.85 5.29 3.15
CA ASN A 87 0.40 6.35 2.26
C ASN A 87 -0.72 5.85 1.34
N ALA A 88 -1.83 6.59 1.28
CA ALA A 88 -2.94 6.30 0.39
C ALA A 88 -2.55 6.53 -1.07
N ILE A 89 -2.89 5.57 -1.93
CA ILE A 89 -2.55 5.62 -3.36
C ILE A 89 -3.83 5.81 -4.17
N ALA A 90 -3.97 7.00 -4.75
CA ALA A 90 -5.04 7.31 -5.68
C ALA A 90 -5.02 6.39 -6.91
N LEU A 91 -6.21 6.10 -7.46
CA LEU A 91 -6.35 5.17 -8.58
C LEU A 91 -5.49 5.57 -9.77
N LYS A 92 -5.37 6.86 -10.10
CA LYS A 92 -4.55 7.33 -11.24
C LYS A 92 -3.10 6.83 -11.24
N HIS A 93 -2.54 6.51 -10.06
CA HIS A 93 -1.15 6.05 -9.91
C HIS A 93 -0.99 4.53 -10.03
N TRP A 94 -2.09 3.77 -10.02
CA TRP A 94 -2.06 2.31 -10.05
C TRP A 94 -1.32 1.72 -11.24
N PRO A 95 -1.41 2.26 -12.47
CA PRO A 95 -0.60 1.79 -13.59
C PRO A 95 0.90 1.83 -13.32
N VAL A 96 1.39 2.87 -12.65
CA VAL A 96 2.81 3.01 -12.30
C VAL A 96 3.18 2.04 -11.18
N VAL A 97 2.34 1.95 -10.14
CA VAL A 97 2.55 1.05 -9.01
C VAL A 97 2.65 -0.41 -9.46
N TYR A 98 1.72 -0.87 -10.30
CA TYR A 98 1.69 -2.25 -10.79
C TYR A 98 2.44 -2.47 -12.12
N SER A 99 3.11 -1.45 -12.66
CA SER A 99 3.96 -1.65 -13.84
C SER A 99 5.11 -2.61 -13.52
N TYR A 100 5.50 -3.48 -14.46
CA TYR A 100 6.67 -4.35 -14.35
C TYR A 100 6.74 -5.30 -13.13
N SER A 101 5.67 -5.45 -12.35
CA SER A 101 5.53 -6.60 -11.49
C SER A 101 5.23 -7.80 -12.39
N HIS A 102 6.07 -8.83 -12.37
CA HIS A 102 5.81 -10.13 -13.02
C HIS A 102 4.64 -10.90 -12.35
N ASP A 103 3.81 -10.19 -11.59
CA ASP A 103 2.63 -10.71 -10.97
C ASP A 103 1.50 -10.72 -11.99
N GLN A 104 0.99 -11.92 -12.25
CA GLN A 104 -0.25 -12.14 -13.01
C GLN A 104 -1.43 -11.33 -12.46
N ARG A 105 -1.31 -10.81 -11.23
CA ARG A 105 -2.29 -9.99 -10.51
C ARG A 105 -2.69 -8.70 -11.24
N TRP A 106 -1.78 -8.09 -12.00
CA TRP A 106 -2.08 -6.88 -12.79
C TRP A 106 -2.56 -7.18 -14.21
N ARG A 107 -2.25 -8.36 -14.77
CA ARG A 107 -2.54 -8.69 -16.18
C ARG A 107 -4.03 -8.61 -16.53
N GLY A 108 -4.91 -9.10 -15.65
CA GLY A 108 -6.37 -9.04 -15.87
C GLY A 108 -6.92 -7.62 -15.72
N THR A 109 -6.50 -6.90 -14.68
CA THR A 109 -6.96 -5.54 -14.40
C THR A 109 -6.46 -4.53 -15.43
N LYS A 110 -5.23 -4.70 -15.96
CA LYS A 110 -4.61 -3.78 -16.92
C LYS A 110 -5.45 -3.58 -18.19
N GLY A 111 -6.00 -4.65 -18.76
CA GLY A 111 -6.81 -4.55 -20.00
C GLY A 111 -8.11 -3.77 -19.81
N ALA A 112 -8.78 -3.96 -18.67
CA ALA A 112 -9.94 -3.16 -18.29
C ALA A 112 -9.54 -1.72 -17.96
N TRP A 113 -8.39 -1.51 -17.32
CA TRP A 113 -7.91 -0.21 -16.88
C TRP A 113 -7.70 0.78 -18.03
N ASP A 114 -7.11 0.33 -19.15
CA ASP A 114 -6.92 1.17 -20.33
C ASP A 114 -8.24 1.53 -21.03
N THR A 115 -9.29 0.70 -20.84
CA THR A 115 -10.62 0.87 -21.44
C THR A 115 -11.49 1.88 -20.66
N TRP A 116 -11.13 2.24 -19.43
CA TRP A 116 -11.90 3.19 -18.60
C TRP A 116 -11.65 4.66 -18.96
N LYS A 117 -10.80 4.94 -19.96
CA LYS A 117 -10.46 6.30 -20.42
C LYS A 117 -11.42 6.88 -21.48
N VAL A 118 -12.56 6.24 -21.75
CA VAL A 118 -13.52 6.67 -22.79
C VAL A 118 -14.53 7.66 -22.24
#